data_AF-A0A937NZL6-F1
#
_entry.id   AF-A0A937NZL6-F1
#
_cell.length_a   1.000
_cell.length_b   1.000
_cell.length_c   1.000
_cell.angle_alpha   90.00
_cell.angle_beta   90.00
_cell.angle_gamma   90.00
#
_symmetry.space_group_name_H-M   'P 1'
#
loop_
_entity.id
_entity.type
_entity.pdbx_description
1 polymer ?
#
loop_
_entity_poly.entity_id
_entity_poly.type
_entity_poly.pdbx_seq_one_letter_code
_entity_poly.pdbx_strand_id
1 'polypeptide(L)' 'MTLRFILGKIDDFDEVVKYKLDFNKIGLDGNLHIRDLWRQKDLGAFENDFETVIPVHGVILIKATLK' A
#
# COMPACT_ATOMS: atom_id res chain seq x y z
N MET A 1 5.53 2.29 -18.37
CA MET A 1 5.75 1.35 -17.25
C MET A 1 5.97 2.17 -15.99
N THR A 2 4.89 2.61 -15.35
CA THR A 2 4.95 3.60 -14.27
C THR A 2 5.05 2.86 -12.93
N LEU A 3 6.27 2.73 -12.39
CA LEU A 3 6.45 2.29 -11.01
C LEU A 3 6.14 3.48 -10.08
N ARG A 4 5.12 3.34 -9.22
CA ARG A 4 4.83 4.27 -8.14
C ARG A 4 5.06 3.54 -6.82
N PHE A 5 6.08 3.97 -6.08
CA PHE A 5 6.45 3.44 -4.76
C PHE A 5 5.76 4.27 -3.69
N ILE A 6 5.08 3.67 -2.71
CA ILE A 6 4.62 4.42 -1.55
C ILE A 6 4.73 3.60 -0.25
N LEU A 7 5.27 4.28 0.75
CA LEU A 7 5.22 4.08 2.21
C LEU A 7 6.23 3.16 2.89
N GLY A 8 7.30 3.79 3.39
CA GLY A 8 7.96 3.39 4.63
C GLY A 8 7.67 4.42 5.71
N LYS A 9 7.18 3.97 6.88
CA LYS A 9 7.17 4.78 8.11
C LYS A 9 8.46 4.44 8.86
N ILE A 10 9.33 5.42 9.07
CA ILE A 10 10.54 5.31 9.89
C ILE A 10 10.30 6.25 11.07
N ASP A 11 9.61 5.76 12.09
CA ASP A 11 9.53 6.43 13.38
C ASP A 11 9.56 5.37 14.49
N ASP A 12 10.34 5.69 15.51
CA ASP A 12 10.79 4.87 16.64
C ASP A 12 9.67 4.60 17.67
N PHE A 13 8.50 4.15 17.22
CA PHE A 13 7.39 3.78 18.09
C PHE A 13 7.11 2.28 17.98
N ASP A 14 7.24 1.59 19.12
CA ASP A 14 7.00 0.16 19.36
C ASP A 14 5.54 -0.30 19.13
N GLU A 15 4.78 0.42 18.30
CA GLU A 15 3.37 0.16 18.04
C GLU A 15 3.09 -0.20 16.58
N VAL A 16 2.23 -1.19 16.41
CA VAL A 16 1.73 -1.63 15.11
C VAL A 16 0.79 -0.57 14.55
N VAL A 17 1.20 0.11 13.48
CA VAL A 17 0.43 1.21 12.89
C VAL A 17 -0.49 0.68 11.80
N LYS A 18 -1.79 0.95 11.93
CA LYS A 18 -2.73 0.81 10.82
C LYS A 18 -2.51 1.97 9.85
N TYR A 19 -2.21 1.64 8.60
CA TYR A 19 -2.04 2.62 7.54
C TYR A 19 -3.17 2.49 6.52
N LYS A 20 -3.87 3.59 6.26
CA LYS A 20 -4.90 3.71 5.24
C LYS A 20 -4.35 4.53 4.07
N LEU A 21 -4.29 3.91 2.90
CA LEU A 21 -3.92 4.55 1.65
C LEU A 21 -5.21 4.92 0.89
N ASP A 22 -5.58 6.20 0.93
CA ASP A 22 -6.67 6.73 0.11
C ASP A 22 -6.16 6.97 -1.32
N PHE A 23 -6.78 6.34 -2.31
CA PHE A 23 -6.30 6.45 -3.70
C PHE A 23 -6.56 7.82 -4.32
N ASN A 24 -7.66 8.47 -3.90
CA ASN A 24 -7.97 9.85 -4.29
C ASN A 24 -6.89 10.85 -3.87
N LYS A 25 -6.22 10.64 -2.71
CA LYS A 25 -5.15 11.54 -2.23
C LYS A 25 -3.88 11.47 -3.07
N ILE A 26 -3.66 10.33 -3.74
CA ILE A 26 -2.49 10.07 -4.58
C ILE A 26 -2.81 10.21 -6.09
N GLY A 27 -4.02 10.69 -6.42
CA GLY A 27 -4.47 10.88 -7.80
C GLY A 27 -4.53 9.57 -8.58
N LEU A 28 -4.85 8.47 -7.90
CA LEU A 28 -5.15 7.19 -8.53
C LEU A 28 -6.66 6.98 -8.42
N ASP A 29 -7.39 7.32 -9.47
CA ASP A 29 -8.82 7.07 -9.57
C ASP A 29 -9.07 5.76 -10.33
N GLY A 30 -9.91 4.89 -9.77
CA GLY A 30 -10.37 3.65 -10.41
C GLY A 30 -10.00 2.37 -9.65
N ASN A 31 -10.31 1.23 -10.27
CA ASN A 31 -10.08 -0.08 -9.67
C ASN A 31 -8.60 -0.47 -9.77
N LEU A 32 -7.87 -0.30 -8.65
CA LEU A 32 -6.46 -0.62 -8.54
C LEU A 32 -6.29 -2.06 -8.07
N HIS A 33 -5.56 -2.82 -8.87
CA HIS A 33 -5.07 -4.12 -8.42
C HIS A 33 -3.83 -3.91 -7.55
N ILE A 34 -3.93 -4.30 -6.27
CA ILE A 34 -2.87 -4.22 -5.28
C ILE A 34 -2.18 -5.58 -5.16
N ARG A 35 -0.86 -5.59 -5.34
CA ARG A 35 -0.01 -6.76 -5.16
C ARG A 35 1.10 -6.48 -4.15
N ASP A 36 1.22 -7.32 -3.14
CA ASP A 36 2.36 -7.32 -2.22
C ASP A 36 3.58 -7.92 -2.93
N LEU A 37 4.62 -7.10 -3.14
CA LEU A 37 5.84 -7.51 -3.82
C LEU A 37 6.78 -8.30 -2.92
N TRP A 38 6.76 -8.08 -1.60
CA TRP A 38 7.57 -8.85 -0.66
C TRP A 38 7.06 -10.29 -0.53
N ARG A 39 5.75 -10.43 -0.36
CA ARG A 39 5.08 -11.75 -0.24
C ARG A 39 4.78 -12.37 -1.60
N GLN A 40 5.08 -11.65 -2.69
CA GLN A 40 4.71 -11.97 -4.06
C GLN A 40 3.23 -12.35 -4.23
N LYS A 41 2.38 -11.79 -3.38
CA LYS A 41 0.98 -12.19 -3.22
C LYS A 41 0.06 -11.10 -3.75
N ASP A 42 -0.86 -11.48 -4.62
CA ASP A 42 -1.96 -10.63 -5.04
C ASP A 42 -2.96 -10.46 -3.89
N LEU A 43 -3.20 -9.20 -3.51
CA LEU A 43 -4.13 -8.85 -2.43
C LEU A 43 -5.54 -8.61 -2.97
N GLY A 44 -5.67 -8.30 -4.25
CA GLY A 44 -6.94 -8.12 -4.94
C GLY A 44 -7.09 -6.74 -5.54
N ALA A 45 -8.31 -6.41 -5.93
CA ALA A 45 -8.66 -5.16 -6.58
C ALA A 45 -9.45 -4.26 -5.60
N PHE A 46 -9.04 -3.01 -5.48
CA PHE A 46 -9.57 -2.02 -4.54
C PHE A 46 -9.90 -0.72 -5.29
N GLU A 47 -11.02 -0.07 -4.98
CA GLU A 47 -11.48 1.11 -5.73
C GLU A 47 -11.28 2.45 -5.02
N ASN A 48 -11.39 2.51 -3.68
CA ASN A 48 -11.36 3.78 -2.95
C ASN A 48 -10.14 3.90 -2.03
N ASP A 49 -9.89 2.85 -1.26
CA ASP A 49 -8.81 2.82 -0.30
C ASP A 49 -8.25 1.41 -0.09
N PHE A 50 -7.03 1.38 0.44
CA PHE A 50 -6.37 0.17 0.87
C PHE A 50 -5.83 0.34 2.29
N GLU A 51 -6.31 -0.49 3.21
CA GLU A 51 -5.84 -0.52 4.59
C GLU A 51 -4.88 -1.70 4.81
N THR A 52 -3.72 -1.41 5.39
CA THR A 52 -2.74 -2.43 5.77
C THR A 52 -2.15 -2.12 7.14
N VAL A 53 -1.73 -3.20 7.81
CA VAL A 53 -1.08 -3.12 9.11
C VAL A 53 0.42 -3.17 8.88
N ILE A 54 1.14 -2.09 9.23
CA ILE A 54 2.59 -2.03 9.11
C ILE A 54 3.19 -2.46 10.47
N PRO A 55 3.99 -3.53 10.51
CA PRO A 55 4.66 -3.94 11.75
C PRO A 55 5.71 -2.90 12.17
N VAL A 56 6.11 -2.93 13.43
CA VAL A 56 7.16 -2.05 14.00
C VAL A 56 8.46 -2.22 13.19
N HIS A 57 9.04 -1.11 12.73
CA HIS A 57 10.17 -1.06 11.78
C HIS A 57 9.96 -1.84 10.46
N GLY A 58 8.71 -2.17 10.16
CA GLY A 58 8.31 -2.89 8.97
C GLY A 58 8.20 -1.98 7.77
N VAL A 59 8.61 -2.48 6.61
CA VAL A 59 8.33 -1.85 5.32
C VAL A 59 7.43 -2.79 4.53
N ILE A 60 6.35 -2.24 3.97
CA ILE A 60 5.48 -2.97 3.05
C ILE A 60 5.71 -2.39 1.66
N LEU A 61 5.91 -3.27 0.68
CA LEU A 61 6.09 -2.89 -0.71
C LEU A 61 4.90 -3.41 -1.50
N ILE A 62 4.03 -2.50 -1.91
CA ILE A 62 2.87 -2.80 -2.74
C ILE A 62 3.03 -2.21 -4.14
N LYS A 63 2.59 -2.97 -5.13
CA LYS A 63 2.39 -2.52 -6.50
C LYS A 63 0.91 -2.27 -6.72
N ALA A 64 0.55 -1.02 -6.99
CA ALA A 64 -0.78 -0.64 -7.46
C ALA A 64 -0.77 -0.55 -8.99
N THR A 65 -1.72 -1.20 -9.66
CA THR A 65 -1.86 -1.15 -11.13
C THR A 65 -3.32 -0.87 -11.48
N LEU A 66 -3.55 0.15 -12.32
CA LEU A 66 -4.86 0.42 -12.91
C LEU A 66 -5.19 -0.71 -13.90
N LYS A 67 -6.38 -1.28 -13.77
CA LYS A 67 -6.86 -2.33 -14.69
C LYS A 67 -7.65 -1.74 -15.85
#